data_AF-A0A165LX19-F1
#
_entry.id   AF-A0A165LX19-F1
#
_cell.length_a   1.000
_cell.length_b   1.000
_cell.length_c   1.000
_cell.angle_alpha   90.00
_cell.angle_beta   90.00
_cell.angle_gamma   90.00
#
_symmetry.space_group_name_H-M   'P 1'
#
loop_
_entity.id
_entity.type
_entity.pdbx_description
1 polymer ?
#
loop_
_entity_poly.entity_id
_entity_poly.type
_entity_poly.pdbx_seq_one_letter_code
_entity_poly.pdbx_strand_id
1 'polypeptide(L)'
;MAQRQPVPTCGRSLDPAVVAALAERVGLVLIAVALPVAVGTFAGMVLTSGSLLAASDAATAAMSGPLTTEHGLSLLFYVSTLGTALGCWVLGLGLLLDGLDL
;
A
#
# COMPACT_ATOMS: atom_id res chain seq x y z
N MET A 1 37.78 -42.17 -16.20
CA MET A 1 36.37 -41.78 -16.39
C MET A 1 36.02 -40.81 -15.27
N ALA A 2 35.81 -39.53 -15.57
CA ALA A 2 35.53 -38.51 -14.57
C ALA A 2 34.01 -38.26 -14.50
N GLN A 3 33.38 -38.58 -13.37
CA GLN A 3 31.99 -38.19 -13.11
C GLN A 3 31.94 -36.66 -12.99
N ARG A 4 31.19 -36.02 -13.89
CA ARG A 4 30.82 -34.60 -13.76
C ARG A 4 29.83 -34.50 -12.59
N GLN A 5 30.25 -33.88 -11.49
CA GLN A 5 29.33 -33.50 -10.42
C GLN A 5 28.36 -32.43 -10.95
N PRO A 6 27.06 -32.51 -10.62
CA PRO A 6 26.12 -31.47 -10.98
C PRO A 6 26.49 -30.20 -10.22
N VAL A 7 26.71 -29.11 -10.97
CA VAL A 7 26.83 -27.77 -10.40
C VAL A 7 25.52 -27.46 -9.69
N PRO A 8 25.52 -27.16 -8.38
CA PRO A 8 24.30 -26.71 -7.72
C PRO A 8 23.89 -25.41 -8.38
N THR A 9 22.84 -25.46 -9.19
CA THR A 9 22.18 -24.27 -9.71
C THR A 9 21.67 -23.51 -8.51
N CYS A 10 22.35 -22.41 -8.20
CA CYS A 10 21.93 -21.40 -7.23
C CYS A 10 20.73 -20.60 -7.79
N GLY A 11 19.73 -21.31 -8.33
CA GLY A 11 18.40 -20.77 -8.53
C GLY A 11 17.68 -21.07 -7.24
N ARG A 12 17.69 -20.12 -6.30
CA ARG A 12 16.78 -20.17 -5.17
C ARG A 12 15.38 -20.14 -5.78
N SER A 13 14.78 -21.32 -5.92
CA SER A 13 13.36 -21.50 -6.18
C SER A 13 12.65 -20.59 -5.19
N LEU A 14 12.09 -19.48 -5.68
CA LEU A 14 11.28 -18.58 -4.87
C LEU A 14 10.01 -19.36 -4.56
N ASP A 15 10.02 -19.98 -3.38
CA ASP A 15 8.90 -20.74 -2.86
C ASP A 15 7.66 -19.82 -2.84
N PRO A 16 6.59 -20.13 -3.59
CA PRO A 16 5.41 -19.29 -3.71
C PRO A 16 4.80 -18.95 -2.35
N ALA A 17 4.82 -19.89 -1.40
CA ALA A 17 4.39 -19.66 -0.01
C ALA A 17 5.20 -18.55 0.69
N VAL A 18 6.52 -18.50 0.45
CA VAL A 18 7.39 -17.45 1.02
C VAL A 18 7.09 -16.09 0.40
N VAL A 19 6.77 -16.05 -0.90
CA VAL A 19 6.38 -14.83 -1.61
C VAL A 19 5.01 -14.34 -1.12
N ALA A 20 4.05 -15.24 -0.92
CA ALA A 20 2.72 -14.94 -0.39
C ALA A 20 2.79 -14.34 1.02
N ALA A 21 3.50 -15.01 1.94
CA ALA A 21 3.69 -14.52 3.30
C ALA A 21 4.44 -13.17 3.37
N LEU A 22 5.38 -12.94 2.45
CA LEU A 22 6.07 -11.64 2.35
C LEU A 22 5.13 -10.56 1.84
N ALA A 23 4.35 -10.83 0.80
CA ALA A 23 3.38 -9.89 0.24
C ALA A 23 2.33 -9.50 1.29
N GLU A 24 1.78 -10.46 2.03
CA GLU A 24 0.81 -10.19 3.10
C GLU A 24 1.39 -9.27 4.18
N ARG A 25 2.60 -9.57 4.68
CA ARG A 25 3.28 -8.75 5.70
C ARG A 25 3.57 -7.34 5.20
N VAL A 26 4.05 -7.20 3.97
CA VAL A 26 4.33 -5.89 3.38
C VAL A 26 3.05 -5.09 3.20
N GLY A 27 1.96 -5.72 2.71
CA GLY A 27 0.65 -5.09 2.59
C GLY A 27 0.12 -4.61 3.94
N LEU A 28 0.19 -5.44 4.98
CA LEU A 28 -0.19 -5.09 6.36
C LEU A 28 0.62 -3.90 6.88
N VAL A 29 1.94 -3.92 6.72
CA VAL A 29 2.82 -2.82 7.18
C VAL A 29 2.48 -1.52 6.46
N LEU A 30 2.27 -1.57 5.14
CA LEU A 30 1.88 -0.41 4.35
C LEU A 30 0.56 0.19 4.83
N ILE A 31 -0.46 -0.64 5.09
CA ILE A 31 -1.74 -0.18 5.65
C ILE A 31 -1.53 0.40 7.05
N ALA A 32 -0.82 -0.30 7.92
CA ALA A 32 -0.62 0.13 9.31
C ALA A 32 0.12 1.48 9.42
N VAL A 33 1.01 1.79 8.47
CA VAL A 33 1.76 3.04 8.45
C VAL A 33 1.00 4.15 7.72
N ALA A 34 0.32 3.84 6.61
CA ALA A 34 -0.39 4.84 5.80
C ALA A 34 -1.77 5.20 6.36
N LEU A 35 -2.52 4.26 6.94
CA LEU A 35 -3.87 4.51 7.44
C LEU A 35 -3.92 5.61 8.52
N PRO A 36 -3.06 5.62 9.55
CA PRO A 36 -3.07 6.66 10.57
C PRO A 36 -2.78 8.05 10.01
N VAL A 37 -1.91 8.15 9.00
CA VAL A 37 -1.56 9.42 8.34
C VAL A 37 -2.75 9.93 7.51
N ALA A 38 -3.48 9.05 6.83
CA ALA A 38 -4.68 9.42 6.08
C ALA A 38 -5.79 9.92 7.03
N VAL A 39 -6.00 9.22 8.14
CA VAL A 39 -6.99 9.61 9.16
C VAL A 39 -6.61 10.94 9.82
N GLY A 40 -5.33 11.10 10.18
CA GLY A 40 -4.84 12.34 10.81
C GLY A 40 -4.92 13.55 9.90
N THR A 41 -4.58 13.41 8.61
CA THR A 41 -4.69 14.49 7.62
C THR A 41 -6.14 14.86 7.34
N PHE A 42 -7.04 13.88 7.24
CA PHE A 42 -8.49 14.14 7.10
C PHE A 42 -9.07 14.84 8.34
N ALA A 43 -8.72 14.38 9.54
CA ALA A 43 -9.12 15.04 10.78
C ALA A 43 -8.60 16.49 10.85
N GLY A 44 -7.36 16.73 10.41
CA GLY A 44 -6.82 18.07 10.25
C GLY A 44 -7.63 18.93 9.28
N MET A 45 -8.00 18.39 8.11
CA MET A 45 -8.85 19.09 7.14
C MET A 45 -10.20 19.47 7.74
N VAL A 46 -10.86 18.57 8.46
CA VAL A 46 -12.12 18.82 9.17
C VAL A 46 -11.99 19.94 10.21
N LEU A 47 -10.91 19.93 11.01
CA LEU A 47 -10.66 20.97 12.00
C LEU A 47 -10.41 22.34 11.34
N THR A 48 -9.72 22.38 10.20
CA THR A 48 -9.44 23.63 9.47
C THR A 48 -10.64 24.17 8.70
N SER A 49 -11.50 23.30 8.18
CA SER A 49 -12.69 23.70 7.42
C SER A 49 -13.88 24.06 8.30
N GLY A 50 -13.86 23.65 9.58
CA GLY A 50 -14.96 23.85 10.53
C GLY A 50 -16.24 23.08 10.17
N SER A 51 -16.20 22.24 9.13
CA SER A 51 -17.35 21.50 8.61
C SER A 51 -16.91 20.21 7.91
N LEU A 52 -17.58 19.11 8.28
CA LEU A 52 -17.32 17.79 7.70
C LEU A 52 -17.59 17.77 6.19
N LEU A 53 -18.61 18.49 5.73
CA LEU A 53 -19.00 18.59 4.32
C LEU A 53 -17.96 19.33 3.49
N ALA A 54 -17.43 20.43 4.01
CA ALA A 54 -16.36 21.17 3.36
C ALA A 54 -15.05 20.37 3.31
N ALA A 55 -14.79 19.55 4.33
CA ALA A 55 -13.64 18.65 4.33
C ALA A 55 -13.81 17.48 3.35
N SER A 56 -15.01 16.92 3.18
CA SER A 56 -15.26 15.90 2.15
C SER A 56 -15.13 16.47 0.75
N ASP A 57 -15.61 17.69 0.50
CA ASP A 57 -15.43 18.35 -0.80
C ASP A 57 -13.93 18.62 -1.07
N ALA A 58 -13.20 19.09 -0.06
CA ALA A 58 -11.75 19.29 -0.15
C ALA A 58 -10.99 17.98 -0.39
N ALA A 59 -11.35 16.89 0.30
CA ALA A 59 -10.76 15.57 0.09
C ALA A 59 -11.07 15.02 -1.32
N THR A 60 -12.27 15.27 -1.83
CA THR A 60 -12.68 14.85 -3.18
C THR A 60 -11.93 15.66 -4.24
N ALA A 61 -11.77 16.96 -4.01
CA ALA A 61 -10.94 17.82 -4.83
C ALA A 61 -9.47 17.38 -4.79
N ALA A 62 -8.94 16.99 -3.63
CA ALA A 62 -7.58 16.49 -3.48
C ALA A 62 -7.31 15.21 -4.29
N MET A 63 -8.30 14.32 -4.35
CA MET A 63 -8.22 13.07 -5.11
C MET A 63 -8.40 13.27 -6.62
N SER A 64 -9.12 14.31 -7.04
CA SER A 64 -9.56 14.51 -8.43
C SER A 64 -8.88 15.70 -9.12
N GLY A 65 -8.19 16.55 -8.36
CA GLY A 65 -7.60 17.81 -8.79
C GLY A 65 -6.20 17.65 -9.37
N PRO A 66 -5.69 18.69 -10.06
CA PRO A 66 -4.33 18.69 -10.58
C PRO A 66 -3.31 18.70 -9.43
N LEU A 67 -2.41 17.71 -9.42
CA LEU A 67 -1.36 17.53 -8.40
C LEU A 67 -0.42 18.75 -8.24
N THR A 68 -0.39 19.65 -9.24
CA THR A 68 0.49 20.83 -9.27
C THR A 68 -0.05 22.03 -8.47
N THR A 69 -1.32 22.01 -8.07
CA THR A 69 -1.99 23.12 -7.34
C THR A 69 -2.21 22.84 -5.85
N GLU A 70 -1.90 21.63 -5.40
CA GLU A 70 -2.30 21.11 -4.08
C GLU A 70 -1.27 21.45 -2.98
N HIS A 71 -1.71 22.14 -1.92
CA HIS A 71 -0.87 22.52 -0.78
C HIS A 71 -0.83 21.43 0.31
N GLY A 72 0.38 20.97 0.66
CA GLY A 72 0.75 20.31 1.92
C GLY A 72 -0.15 19.14 2.37
N LEU A 73 -1.20 19.45 3.14
CA LEU A 73 -2.13 18.47 3.71
C LEU A 73 -2.87 17.66 2.65
N SER A 74 -3.21 18.30 1.54
CA SER A 74 -3.95 17.68 0.44
C SER A 74 -3.10 16.62 -0.29
N LEU A 75 -1.82 16.95 -0.50
CA LEU A 75 -0.83 16.02 -1.05
C LEU A 75 -0.50 14.88 -0.09
N LEU A 76 -0.42 15.15 1.22
CA LEU A 76 -0.25 14.11 2.23
C LEU A 76 -1.46 13.16 2.27
N PHE A 77 -2.69 13.70 2.24
CA PHE A 77 -3.89 12.90 2.17
C PHE A 77 -3.93 12.02 0.91
N TYR A 78 -3.58 12.58 -0.25
CA TYR A 78 -3.50 11.86 -1.52
C TYR A 78 -2.49 10.70 -1.45
N VAL A 79 -1.24 10.99 -1.07
CA VAL A 79 -0.17 9.98 -1.00
C VAL A 79 -0.48 8.90 0.04
N SER A 80 -1.08 9.29 1.17
CA SER A 80 -1.46 8.35 2.23
C SER A 80 -2.62 7.43 1.81
N THR A 81 -3.61 7.98 1.11
CA THR A 81 -4.73 7.20 0.56
C THR A 81 -4.24 6.23 -0.50
N LEU A 82 -3.34 6.69 -1.38
CA LEU A 82 -2.73 5.88 -2.42
C LEU A 82 -1.85 4.77 -1.82
N GLY A 83 -1.08 5.07 -0.78
CA GLY A 83 -0.31 4.09 -0.02
C GLY A 83 -1.18 3.03 0.66
N THR A 84 -2.33 3.44 1.22
CA THR A 84 -3.30 2.52 1.83
C THR A 84 -3.95 1.62 0.77
N ALA A 85 -4.35 2.18 -0.37
CA ALA A 85 -4.92 1.43 -1.48
C ALA A 85 -3.91 0.43 -2.07
N LEU A 86 -2.64 0.84 -2.23
CA LEU A 86 -1.56 -0.03 -2.65
C LEU A 86 -1.32 -1.15 -1.65
N GLY A 87 -1.30 -0.85 -0.35
CA GLY A 87 -1.17 -1.84 0.72
C GLY A 87 -2.32 -2.87 0.70
N CYS A 88 -3.56 -2.42 0.46
CA CYS A 88 -4.73 -3.29 0.29
C CYS A 88 -4.58 -4.21 -0.92
N TRP A 89 -4.10 -3.69 -2.05
CA TRP A 89 -3.80 -4.49 -3.24
C TRP A 89 -2.74 -5.55 -2.97
N VAL A 90 -1.62 -5.17 -2.34
CA VAL A 90 -0.51 -6.08 -2.03
C VAL A 90 -0.93 -7.16 -1.04
N LEU A 91 -1.73 -6.80 -0.03
CA LEU A 91 -2.31 -7.73 0.93
C LEU A 91 -3.26 -8.73 0.25
N GLY A 92 -4.18 -8.24 -0.60
CA GLY A 92 -5.10 -9.09 -1.35
C GLY A 92 -4.38 -10.05 -2.29
N LEU A 93 -3.27 -9.62 -2.90
CA LEU A 93 -2.41 -10.46 -3.73
C LEU A 93 -1.71 -11.55 -2.90
N GLY A 94 -1.23 -11.21 -1.71
CA GLY A 94 -0.68 -12.18 -0.76
C GLY A 94 -1.69 -13.25 -0.35
N LEU A 95 -2.91 -12.84 0.03
CA LEU A 95 -4.01 -13.75 0.38
C LEU A 95 -4.44 -14.65 -0.79
N LEU A 96 -4.47 -14.10 -2.01
CA LEU A 96 -4.82 -14.87 -3.21
C LEU A 96 -3.78 -15.94 -3.53
N LEU A 97 -2.49 -15.61 -3.39
CA LEU A 97 -1.40 -16.56 -3.62
C LEU A 97 -1.36 -17.65 -2.54
N ASP A 98 -1.57 -17.28 -1.27
CA ASP A 98 -1.67 -18.23 -0.16
C ASP A 98 -2.85 -19.20 -0.35
N GLY A 99 -4.00 -18.70 -0.83
CA GLY A 99 -5.16 -19.53 -1.14
C GLY A 99 -5.05 -20.41 -2.39
N LEU A 100 -4.10 -20.12 -3.30
CA LEU A 100 -3.82 -20.91 -4.51
C LEU A 100 -2.76 -22.00 -4.28
N ASP A 101 -2.01 -21.93 -3.18
CA ASP A 101 -1.03 -22.93 -2.74
C ASP A 101 -1.69 -24.08 -1.92
N LEU A 102 -3.03 -24.09 -1.85
CA LEU A 102 -3.90 -25.08 -1.18
C LEU A 102 -4.51 -26.08 -2.19
#